data_AF-A0A1V6EQF8-F1
#
_entry.id   AF-A0A1V6EQF8-F1
#
_cell.length_a   1.000
_cell.length_b   1.000
_cell.length_c   1.000
_cell.angle_alpha   90.00
_cell.angle_beta   90.00
_cell.angle_gamma   90.00
#
_symmetry.space_group_name_H-M   'P 1'
#
loop_
_entity.id
_entity.type
_entity.pdbx_description
1 polymer ?
#
loop_
_entity_poly.entity_id
_entity_poly.type
_entity_poly.pdbx_seq_one_letter_code
_entity_poly.pdbx_strand_id
1 'polypeptide(L)'
;MDMNYLETQYKHAELLFIMKEFEDALDVLEELLQHLPNNPELLLAKIKCLAAMGFREEAKSLCRQLMESCQNPHVLTLWNTLCSNEVYSPTV
;
A
#
# COMPACT_ATOMS: atom_id res chain seq x y z
N MET A 1 8.62 -16.92 -14.93
CA MET A 1 9.03 -16.40 -13.62
C MET A 1 8.33 -17.26 -12.58
N ASP A 2 9.09 -17.84 -11.64
CA ASP A 2 8.57 -18.79 -10.66
C ASP A 2 7.77 -18.11 -9.56
N MET A 3 6.68 -18.74 -9.09
CA MET A 3 5.85 -18.23 -7.99
C MET A 3 6.66 -17.96 -6.71
N ASN A 4 7.71 -18.74 -6.45
CA ASN A 4 8.60 -18.54 -5.31
C ASN A 4 9.41 -17.24 -5.39
N TYR A 5 9.71 -16.76 -6.60
CA TYR A 5 10.42 -15.49 -6.80
C TYR A 5 9.54 -14.32 -6.38
N LEU A 6 8.27 -14.31 -6.80
CA LEU A 6 7.31 -13.26 -6.45
C LEU A 6 7.06 -13.21 -4.94
N GLU A 7 6.93 -14.38 -4.29
CA GLU A 7 6.78 -14.44 -2.83
C GLU A 7 8.03 -13.91 -2.10
N THR A 8 9.23 -14.22 -2.61
CA THR A 8 10.50 -13.73 -2.02
C THR A 8 10.61 -12.21 -2.15
N GLN A 9 10.26 -11.67 -3.32
CA GLN A 9 10.25 -10.22 -3.56
C GLN A 9 9.20 -9.51 -2.70
N TYR A 10 8.02 -10.12 -2.49
CA TYR A 10 7.02 -9.54 -1.61
C TYR A 10 7.54 -9.40 -0.17
N LYS A 11 8.16 -10.46 0.36
CA LYS A 11 8.79 -10.42 1.70
C LYS A 11 9.92 -9.39 1.76
N HIS A 12 10.68 -9.23 0.67
CA HIS A 12 11.71 -8.20 0.58
C HIS A 12 11.11 -6.79 0.69
N ALA A 13 10.04 -6.49 -0.06
CA ALA A 13 9.32 -5.22 0.05
C ALA A 13 8.79 -4.96 1.47
N GLU A 14 8.26 -5.99 2.15
CA GLU A 14 7.82 -5.85 3.54
C GLU A 14 8.97 -5.50 4.49
N LEU A 15 10.15 -6.11 4.29
CA LEU A 15 11.34 -5.78 5.07
C LEU A 15 11.81 -4.35 4.82
N LEU A 16 11.85 -3.90 3.56
CA LEU A 16 12.21 -2.52 3.20
C LEU A 16 11.24 -1.52 3.85
N PHE A 17 9.93 -1.82 3.86
CA PHE A 17 8.94 -1.01 4.56
C PHE A 17 9.22 -0.92 6.07
N ILE A 18 9.59 -2.02 6.72
CA ILE A 18 9.97 -2.03 8.15
C ILE A 18 11.25 -1.22 8.39
N MET A 19 12.19 -1.27 7.44
CA MET A 19 13.42 -0.46 7.46
C MET A 19 13.16 1.03 7.16
N LYS A 20 11.92 1.41 6.83
CA LYS A 20 11.50 2.75 6.39
C LYS A 20 12.10 3.18 5.06
N GLU A 21 12.60 2.23 4.28
CA GLU A 21 13.06 2.41 2.90
C GLU A 21 11.85 2.30 1.98
N PHE A 22 10.98 3.32 2.04
CA PHE A 22 9.69 3.28 1.35
C PHE A 22 9.82 3.40 -0.18
N GLU A 23 10.88 4.06 -0.67
CA GLU A 23 11.16 4.19 -2.10
C GLU A 23 11.56 2.84 -2.70
N ASP A 24 12.54 2.15 -2.10
CA ASP A 24 12.93 0.80 -2.54
C ASP A 24 11.78 -0.21 -2.40
N ALA A 25 11.00 -0.10 -1.31
CA ALA A 25 9.81 -0.93 -1.13
C ALA A 25 8.80 -0.72 -2.27
N LEU A 26 8.60 0.53 -2.71
CA LEU A 26 7.72 0.83 -3.84
C LEU A 26 8.25 0.23 -5.14
N ASP A 27 9.53 0.40 -5.45
CA ASP A 27 10.14 -0.15 -6.67
C ASP A 27 9.91 -1.67 -6.79
N VAL A 28 10.15 -2.40 -5.70
CA VAL A 28 9.90 -3.86 -5.65
C VAL A 28 8.41 -4.18 -5.82
N LEU A 29 7.52 -3.42 -5.16
CA LEU A 29 6.08 -3.61 -5.30
C LEU A 29 5.58 -3.30 -6.72
N GLU A 30 6.16 -2.32 -7.40
CA GLU A 30 5.83 -1.99 -8.78
C GLU A 30 6.27 -3.07 -9.76
N GLU A 31 7.46 -3.65 -9.58
CA GLU A 31 7.88 -4.85 -10.32
C GLU A 31 6.87 -6.00 -10.14
N LEU A 32 6.47 -6.26 -8.89
CA LEU A 32 5.49 -7.31 -8.58
C LEU A 32 4.11 -7.03 -9.21
N LEU A 33 3.66 -5.78 -9.22
CA LEU A 33 2.41 -5.36 -9.84
C LEU A 33 2.45 -5.46 -11.38
N GLN A 34 3.61 -5.39 -12.03
CA GLN A 34 3.70 -5.67 -13.47
C GLN A 34 3.32 -7.12 -13.80
N HIS A 35 3.64 -8.05 -12.90
CA HIS A 35 3.27 -9.45 -13.04
C HIS A 35 1.86 -9.75 -12.54
N LEU A 36 1.44 -9.10 -11.46
CA LEU A 36 0.17 -9.32 -10.76
C LEU A 36 -0.59 -8.00 -10.55
N PRO A 37 -1.07 -7.35 -11.64
CA PRO A 37 -1.60 -5.97 -11.59
C PRO A 37 -2.85 -5.80 -10.74
N ASN A 38 -3.63 -6.88 -10.56
CA ASN A 38 -4.87 -6.86 -9.78
C ASN A 38 -4.73 -7.61 -8.45
N ASN A 39 -3.51 -7.81 -7.95
CA ASN A 39 -3.34 -8.46 -6.66
C ASN A 39 -3.62 -7.46 -5.51
N PRO A 40 -4.66 -7.69 -4.70
CA PRO A 40 -5.06 -6.74 -3.67
C PRO A 40 -4.02 -6.60 -2.55
N GLU A 41 -3.21 -7.62 -2.29
CA GLU A 41 -2.18 -7.56 -1.26
C GLU A 41 -1.04 -6.61 -1.65
N LEU A 42 -0.60 -6.68 -2.92
CA LEU A 42 0.42 -5.79 -3.47
C LEU A 42 -0.07 -4.34 -3.53
N LEU A 43 -1.31 -4.14 -3.98
CA LEU A 43 -1.94 -2.81 -4.00
C LEU A 43 -2.06 -2.23 -2.58
N LEU A 44 -2.42 -3.04 -1.60
CA LEU A 44 -2.49 -2.62 -0.20
C LEU A 44 -1.11 -2.28 0.38
N ALA A 45 -0.07 -3.05 0.06
CA ALA A 45 1.30 -2.73 0.44
C ALA A 45 1.78 -1.41 -0.20
N LYS A 46 1.46 -1.16 -1.48
CA LYS A 46 1.74 0.11 -2.16
C LYS A 46 1.05 1.29 -1.49
N ILE A 47 -0.25 1.14 -1.14
CA ILE A 47 -1.00 2.18 -0.41
C ILE A 47 -0.35 2.49 0.94
N LYS A 48 0.10 1.48 1.68
CA LYS A 48 0.81 1.67 2.97
C LYS A 48 2.12 2.45 2.78
N CYS A 49 2.90 2.13 1.75
CA CYS A 49 4.13 2.85 1.44
C CYS A 49 3.84 4.32 1.10
N LEU A 50 2.89 4.58 0.20
CA LEU A 50 2.46 5.94 -0.16
C LEU A 50 1.97 6.74 1.05
N ALA A 51 1.18 6.10 1.93
CA ALA A 51 0.71 6.70 3.17
C ALA A 51 1.86 7.07 4.11
N ALA A 52 2.86 6.19 4.25
CA ALA A 52 4.03 6.41 5.09
C ALA A 52 4.97 7.50 4.54
N MET A 53 5.05 7.64 3.22
CA MET A 53 5.80 8.72 2.55
C MET A 53 5.10 10.08 2.59
N GLY A 54 3.83 10.14 3.02
CA GLY A 54 3.05 11.37 3.09
C GLY A 54 2.21 11.66 1.83
N PHE A 55 2.22 10.77 0.83
CA PHE A 55 1.34 10.85 -0.36
C PHE A 55 -0.08 10.37 -0.04
N ARG A 56 -0.71 11.06 0.92
CA ARG A 56 -1.96 10.62 1.54
C ARG A 56 -3.15 10.64 0.59
N GLU A 57 -3.22 11.63 -0.28
CA GLU A 57 -4.31 11.78 -1.24
C GLU A 57 -4.27 10.68 -2.31
N GLU A 58 -3.07 10.34 -2.79
CA GLU A 58 -2.89 9.23 -3.73
C GLU A 58 -3.20 7.89 -3.06
N ALA A 59 -2.74 7.68 -1.82
CA ALA A 59 -3.07 6.51 -1.02
C ALA A 59 -4.58 6.35 -0.82
N LYS A 60 -5.32 7.42 -0.52
CA LYS A 60 -6.80 7.39 -0.42
C LYS A 60 -7.46 7.03 -1.75
N SER A 61 -7.02 7.65 -2.85
CA SER A 61 -7.57 7.38 -4.19
C SER A 61 -7.43 5.90 -4.58
N LEU A 62 -6.23 5.35 -4.41
CA LEU A 62 -5.95 3.92 -4.64
C LEU A 62 -6.74 3.02 -3.69
N CYS A 63 -6.82 3.38 -2.41
CA CYS A 63 -7.57 2.63 -1.41
C CYS A 63 -9.06 2.54 -1.76
N ARG A 64 -9.66 3.64 -2.24
CA ARG A 64 -11.05 3.67 -2.71
C ARG A 64 -11.26 2.75 -3.91
N GLN A 65 -10.39 2.84 -4.92
CA GLN A 65 -10.46 1.96 -6.10
C GLN A 65 -10.34 0.48 -5.70
N LEU A 66 -9.44 0.18 -4.76
CA LEU A 66 -9.24 -1.18 -4.26
C LEU A 66 -10.47 -1.70 -3.50
N MET A 67 -11.14 -0.87 -2.70
CA MET A 67 -12.40 -1.25 -2.02
C MET A 67 -13.54 -1.53 -3.01
N GLU A 68 -13.62 -0.76 -4.09
CA GLU A 68 -14.65 -0.94 -5.12
C GLU A 68 -14.42 -2.25 -5.91
N SER A 69 -13.16 -2.62 -6.15
CA SER A 69 -12.81 -3.83 -6.89
C SER A 69 -12.71 -5.08 -6.02
N CYS A 70 -12.39 -4.96 -4.73
CA CYS A 70 -12.13 -6.07 -3.82
C CYS A 70 -12.60 -5.75 -2.40
N GLN A 71 -13.47 -6.59 -1.85
CA GLN A 71 -13.91 -6.46 -0.46
C GLN A 71 -12.90 -7.11 0.49
N ASN A 72 -11.74 -6.48 0.66
CA ASN A 72 -10.71 -6.94 1.60
C ASN A 72 -10.80 -6.14 2.92
N PRO A 73 -10.94 -6.80 4.09
CA PRO A 73 -11.10 -6.13 5.39
C PRO A 73 -9.92 -5.25 5.77
N HIS A 74 -8.69 -5.57 5.32
CA HIS A 74 -7.50 -4.78 5.61
C HIS A 74 -7.56 -3.39 4.94
N VAL A 75 -8.23 -3.27 3.79
CA VAL A 75 -8.39 -2.02 3.06
C VAL A 75 -9.28 -1.07 3.86
N LEU A 76 -10.35 -1.57 4.47
CA LEU A 76 -11.24 -0.78 5.32
C LEU A 76 -10.52 -0.25 6.57
N THR A 77 -9.68 -1.08 7.21
CA THR A 77 -8.86 -0.64 8.34
C THR A 77 -7.91 0.49 7.93
N LEU A 78 -7.22 0.32 6.80
CA LEU A 78 -6.28 1.31 6.27
C LEU A 78 -7.00 2.61 5.88
N TRP A 79 -8.15 2.52 5.22
CA TRP A 79 -9.02 3.66 4.89
C TRP A 79 -9.41 4.44 6.14
N ASN A 80 -9.86 3.76 7.20
CA ASN A 80 -10.20 4.41 8.46
C ASN A 80 -8.98 5.13 9.06
N THR A 81 -7.78 4.53 9.05
CA THR A 81 -6.55 5.21 9.49
C THR A 81 -6.21 6.43 8.62
N LEU A 82 -6.43 6.35 7.30
CA LEU A 82 -6.24 7.43 6.34
C LEU A 82 -7.28 8.56 6.46
N CYS A 83 -8.49 8.28 6.93
CA CYS A 83 -9.51 9.31 7.19
C CYS A 83 -9.43 9.88 8.61
N SER A 84 -9.15 9.06 9.63
CA SER A 84 -9.17 9.51 11.04
C SER A 84 -8.12 10.58 11.37
N ASN A 85 -6.94 10.59 10.72
CA ASN A 85 -5.98 11.70 10.93
C ASN A 85 -6.34 13.01 10.20
N GLU A 86 -7.54 13.17 9.62
CA GLU A 86 -8.03 14.49 9.16
C GLU A 86 -8.67 15.33 10.28
N VAL A 87 -8.92 14.76 11.48
CA VAL A 87 -9.67 15.44 12.56
C VAL A 87 -8.78 16.25 13.53
N TYR A 88 -7.49 16.46 13.24
CA TYR A 88 -6.66 17.40 14.02
C TYR A 88 -6.13 18.54 13.14
N SER A 89 -7.06 19.31 12.58
CA SER A 89 -6.82 20.74 12.44
C SER A 89 -7.24 21.36 13.78
N PRO A 90 -6.32 21.76 14.68
CA PRO A 90 -6.72 22.56 15.82
C PRO A 90 -7.23 23.87 15.22
N THR A 91 -8.55 24.06 15.20
CA THR A 91 -9.13 25.39 15.03
C THR A 91 -8.60 26.26 16.16
N VAL A 92 -7.85 27.28 15.74
CA VAL A 92 -7.37 28.46 16.47
C VAL A 92 -8.35 28.93 17.54
#